data_AF-F5P404-F1
#
_entry.id   AF-F5P404-F1
#
_cell.length_a   1.000
_cell.length_b   1.000
_cell.length_c   1.000
_cell.angle_alpha   90.00
_cell.angle_beta   90.00
_cell.angle_gamma   90.00
#
_symmetry.space_group_name_H-M   'P 1'
#
loop_
_entity.id
_entity.type
_entity.pdbx_description
1 polymer ?
#
loop_
_entity_poly.entity_id
_entity_poly.type
_entity_poly.pdbx_seq_one_letter_code
_entity_poly.pdbx_strand_id
1 'polypeptide(L)'
;MAKYNEKELADTSKFLSFALRHKPEAIGIVLDREGWADINKLILCAQKAGKRLTRALLDTVVATSDKKRFSYSSDGRCIRAVQGHSTSQVAISFAEKTPPQFLYHGTASRFLDEIKNRG
;
A
#
# COMPACT_ATOMS: atom_id res chain seq x y z
N MET A 1 25.78 5.12 -8.81
CA MET A 1 25.51 4.62 -7.44
C MET A 1 24.00 4.65 -7.23
N ALA A 2 23.41 3.58 -6.69
CA ALA A 2 21.99 3.61 -6.33
C ALA A 2 21.77 4.69 -5.27
N LYS A 3 20.84 5.63 -5.52
CA LYS A 3 20.60 6.80 -4.67
C LYS A 3 20.09 6.44 -3.26
N TYR A 4 19.58 5.22 -3.09
CA TYR A 4 19.00 4.67 -1.86
C TYR A 4 19.46 3.23 -1.65
N ASN A 5 19.59 2.79 -0.40
CA ASN A 5 19.94 1.40 -0.07
C ASN A 5 18.68 0.53 0.15
N GLU A 6 18.85 -0.79 0.13
CA GLU A 6 17.73 -1.75 0.25
C GLU A 6 16.94 -1.60 1.56
N LYS A 7 17.65 -1.33 2.68
CA LYS A 7 17.01 -1.16 3.99
C LYS A 7 16.09 0.07 4.00
N GLU A 8 16.55 1.18 3.44
CA GLU A 8 15.76 2.42 3.33
C GLU A 8 14.51 2.23 2.46
N LEU A 9 14.64 1.50 1.34
CA LEU A 9 13.51 1.16 0.47
C LEU A 9 12.51 0.24 1.18
N ALA A 10 12.99 -0.78 1.90
CA ALA A 10 12.15 -1.69 2.66
C ALA A 10 11.39 -0.99 3.79
N ASP A 11 12.08 -0.15 4.57
CA ASP A 11 11.49 0.62 5.66
C ASP A 11 10.45 1.62 5.14
N THR A 12 10.74 2.26 4.00
CA THR A 12 9.79 3.15 3.33
C THR A 12 8.58 2.39 2.83
N SER A 13 8.75 1.25 2.18
CA SER A 13 7.64 0.39 1.73
C SER A 13 6.78 -0.08 2.90
N LYS A 14 7.39 -0.41 4.05
CA LYS A 14 6.67 -0.80 5.27
C LYS A 14 5.86 0.38 5.83
N PHE A 15 6.46 1.56 5.88
CA PHE A 15 5.77 2.78 6.30
C PHE A 15 4.58 3.12 5.40
N LEU A 16 4.77 3.10 4.07
CA LEU A 16 3.70 3.36 3.11
C LEU A 16 2.58 2.34 3.22
N SER A 17 2.90 1.07 3.45
CA SER A 17 1.89 0.03 3.68
C SER A 17 1.08 0.33 4.94
N PHE A 18 1.73 0.76 6.02
CA PHE A 18 1.04 1.14 7.25
C PHE A 18 0.10 2.35 7.04
N ALA A 19 0.61 3.44 6.47
CA ALA A 19 -0.16 4.67 6.26
C ALA A 19 -1.29 4.49 5.24
N LEU A 20 -1.05 3.80 4.12
CA LEU A 20 -2.02 3.70 3.03
C LEU A 20 -3.00 2.53 3.19
N ARG A 21 -2.76 1.56 4.09
CA ARG A 21 -3.66 0.40 4.27
C ARG A 21 -4.35 0.33 5.61
N HIS A 22 -3.72 0.86 6.65
CA HIS A 22 -4.12 0.57 8.02
C HIS A 22 -4.49 1.81 8.81
N LYS A 23 -3.63 2.85 8.81
CA LYS A 23 -3.79 4.04 9.65
C LYS A 23 -3.34 5.33 8.96
N PRO A 24 -4.07 5.84 7.95
CA PRO A 24 -3.77 7.13 7.32
C PRO A 24 -3.78 8.31 8.31
N GLU A 25 -4.65 8.24 9.32
CA GLU A 25 -4.79 9.24 10.37
C GLU A 25 -3.54 9.36 11.27
N ALA A 26 -2.71 8.30 11.35
CA ALA A 26 -1.49 8.31 12.15
C ALA A 26 -0.45 9.35 11.66
N ILE A 27 -0.56 9.78 10.40
CA ILE A 27 0.22 10.89 9.85
C ILE A 27 -0.66 12.07 9.44
N GLY A 28 -1.96 12.04 9.75
CA GLY A 28 -2.89 13.12 9.43
C GLY A 28 -3.22 13.23 7.94
N ILE A 29 -3.24 12.11 7.20
CA ILE A 29 -3.83 12.07 5.86
C ILE A 29 -5.19 11.39 5.87
N VAL A 30 -5.97 11.60 4.82
CA VAL A 30 -7.25 10.95 4.59
C VAL A 30 -7.20 10.30 3.22
N LEU A 31 -7.69 9.06 3.13
CA LEU A 31 -7.84 8.37 1.86
C LEU A 31 -9.27 8.60 1.34
N ASP A 32 -9.41 8.72 0.01
CA ASP A 32 -10.73 8.65 -0.59
C ASP A 32 -11.28 7.20 -0.60
N ARG A 33 -12.50 7.03 -1.13
CA ARG A 33 -13.14 5.71 -1.23
C ARG A 33 -12.33 4.69 -2.03
N GLU A 34 -11.52 5.16 -2.97
CA GLU A 34 -10.68 4.33 -3.83
C GLU A 34 -9.26 4.16 -3.27
N GLY A 35 -9.00 4.65 -2.05
CA GLY A 35 -7.73 4.54 -1.35
C GLY A 35 -6.68 5.57 -1.75
N TRP A 36 -7.03 6.60 -2.54
CA TRP A 36 -6.10 7.60 -3.01
C TRP A 36 -5.74 8.62 -1.92
N ALA A 37 -4.45 8.92 -1.83
CA ALA A 37 -3.89 10.02 -1.06
C ALA A 37 -3.16 10.99 -1.99
N ASP A 38 -3.31 12.29 -1.75
CA ASP A 38 -2.49 13.32 -2.41
C ASP A 38 -1.00 13.15 -2.02
N ILE A 39 -0.12 13.08 -3.01
CA ILE A 39 1.32 12.81 -2.82
C ILE A 39 1.99 13.94 -2.02
N ASN A 40 1.63 15.20 -2.28
CA ASN A 40 2.27 16.32 -1.61
C ASN A 40 1.89 16.34 -0.13
N LYS A 41 0.62 16.11 0.19
CA LYS A 41 0.14 15.95 1.57
C LYS A 41 0.81 14.76 2.24
N LEU A 42 0.88 13.60 1.59
CA LEU A 42 1.56 12.43 2.12
C LEU A 42 3.02 12.73 2.48
N ILE A 43 3.78 13.36 1.58
CA ILE A 43 5.18 13.71 1.81
C ILE A 43 5.31 14.69 2.96
N LEU A 44 4.52 15.77 2.97
CA LEU A 44 4.54 16.79 4.02
C LEU A 44 4.24 16.17 5.39
N CYS A 45 3.18 15.38 5.47
CA CYS A 45 2.75 14.71 6.69
C CYS A 45 3.76 13.68 7.18
N ALA A 46 4.33 12.88 6.28
CA ALA A 46 5.38 11.93 6.62
C ALA A 46 6.63 12.64 7.16
N GLN A 47 7.03 13.77 6.58
CA GLN A 47 8.15 14.58 7.05
C GLN A 47 7.89 15.18 8.43
N LYS A 48 6.68 15.70 8.68
CA LYS A 48 6.26 16.16 10.02
C LYS A 48 6.28 15.02 11.05
N ALA A 49 5.97 13.79 10.63
CA ALA A 49 6.08 12.59 11.46
C ALA A 49 7.51 12.01 11.54
N GLY A 50 8.53 12.76 11.11
CA GLY A 50 9.95 12.39 11.22
C GLY A 50 10.45 11.40 10.16
N LYS A 51 9.71 11.18 9.07
CA LYS A 51 10.14 10.31 7.95
C LYS A 51 10.84 11.14 6.88
N ARG A 52 11.96 10.63 6.36
CA ARG A 52 12.69 11.24 5.22
C ARG A 52 12.05 10.88 3.87
N LEU A 53 10.72 11.01 3.77
CA LEU A 53 10.02 10.72 2.53
C LEU A 53 10.23 11.87 1.53
N THR A 54 10.58 11.53 0.30
CA THR A 54 10.72 12.47 -0.82
C THR A 54 10.06 11.89 -2.05
N ARG A 55 9.75 12.73 -3.05
CA ARG A 55 9.17 12.26 -4.31
C ARG A 55 10.07 11.21 -4.99
N ALA A 56 11.37 11.47 -5.08
CA ALA A 56 12.32 10.53 -5.69
C ALA A 56 12.40 9.17 -4.96
N LEU A 57 12.36 9.17 -3.63
CA LEU A 57 12.32 7.95 -2.84
C LEU A 57 11.00 7.19 -3.05
N LEU A 58 9.88 7.93 -3.09
CA LEU A 58 8.56 7.37 -3.37
C LEU A 58 8.53 6.71 -4.75
N ASP A 59 9.00 7.40 -5.79
CA ASP A 59 9.05 6.88 -7.16
C ASP A 59 9.90 5.60 -7.24
N THR A 60 11.04 5.58 -6.53
CA THR A 60 11.92 4.40 -6.46
C THR A 60 11.17 3.22 -5.81
N VAL A 61 10.52 3.42 -4.67
CA VAL A 61 9.78 2.37 -3.97
C VAL A 61 8.61 1.83 -4.80
N VAL A 62 7.89 2.71 -5.52
CA VAL A 62 6.80 2.29 -6.41
C VAL A 62 7.33 1.47 -7.57
N ALA A 63 8.45 1.88 -8.17
CA ALA A 63 9.06 1.18 -9.30
C ALA A 63 9.69 -0.18 -8.92
N THR A 64 10.32 -0.29 -7.75
CA THR A 64 11.08 -1.48 -7.34
C THR A 64 10.30 -2.42 -6.41
N SER A 65 9.07 -2.07 -6.03
CA SER A 65 8.25 -2.94 -5.16
C SER A 65 7.91 -4.26 -5.88
N ASP A 66 8.45 -5.39 -5.41
CA ASP A 66 8.26 -6.74 -5.97
C ASP A 66 6.80 -7.09 -6.29
N LYS A 67 5.86 -6.63 -5.45
CA LYS A 67 4.44 -6.97 -5.54
C LYS A 67 3.56 -5.88 -6.13
N LYS A 68 4.14 -4.87 -6.79
CA LYS A 68 3.44 -3.66 -7.27
C LYS A 68 2.44 -3.13 -6.23
N ARG A 69 2.92 -2.96 -4.99
CA ARG A 69 2.07 -2.72 -3.80
C ARG A 69 1.33 -1.39 -3.86
N PHE A 70 1.86 -0.45 -4.63
CA PHE A 70 1.41 0.93 -4.75
C PHE A 70 1.24 1.30 -6.21
N SER A 71 0.31 2.22 -6.49
CA SER A 71 0.09 2.79 -7.82
C SER A 71 -0.09 4.29 -7.73
N TYR A 72 0.35 5.00 -8.77
CA TYR A 72 0.02 6.41 -8.98
C TYR A 72 -1.29 6.55 -9.76
N SER A 73 -2.00 7.67 -9.55
CA SER A 73 -3.09 8.09 -10.41
C SER A 73 -2.57 8.43 -11.81
N SER A 74 -3.45 8.46 -12.80
CA SER A 74 -3.07 8.77 -14.20
C SER A 74 -2.42 10.14 -14.36
N ASP A 75 -2.81 11.11 -13.53
CA ASP A 75 -2.22 12.45 -13.49
C ASP A 75 -0.98 12.57 -12.59
N GLY A 76 -0.57 11.48 -11.93
CA GLY A 76 0.61 11.42 -11.08
C GLY A 76 0.55 12.26 -9.81
N ARG A 77 -0.65 12.70 -9.39
CA ARG A 77 -0.86 13.53 -8.19
C ARG A 77 -1.19 12.73 -6.93
N CYS A 78 -1.81 11.56 -7.12
CA CYS A 78 -2.23 10.70 -6.03
C CYS A 78 -1.51 9.36 -6.03
N ILE A 79 -1.41 8.75 -4.87
CA ILE A 79 -0.89 7.39 -4.67
C ILE A 79 -1.88 6.59 -3.82
N ARG A 80 -2.03 5.30 -4.12
CA ARG A 80 -2.77 4.35 -3.28
C ARG A 80 -2.03 3.04 -3.11
N ALA A 81 -2.38 2.27 -2.08
CA ALA A 81 -2.09 0.85 -2.08
C ALA A 81 -3.03 0.12 -3.05
N VAL A 82 -2.54 -0.89 -3.76
CA VAL A 82 -3.36 -1.63 -4.74
C VAL A 82 -4.29 -2.65 -4.07
N GLN A 83 -3.94 -3.11 -2.87
CA GLN A 83 -4.69 -4.12 -2.12
C GLN A 83 -4.31 -4.11 -0.63
N GLY A 84 -5.10 -4.80 0.20
CA GLY A 84 -4.79 -5.07 1.60
C GLY A 84 -5.18 -3.97 2.58
N HIS A 85 -6.16 -3.13 2.24
CA HIS A 85 -6.75 -2.17 3.17
C HIS A 85 -7.51 -2.90 4.28
N SER A 86 -7.31 -2.49 5.53
CA SER A 86 -8.08 -2.99 6.68
C SER A 86 -9.17 -2.00 7.13
N THR A 87 -9.21 -0.81 6.54
CA THR A 87 -10.15 0.26 6.87
C THR A 87 -11.39 0.17 5.98
N SER A 88 -12.58 0.24 6.58
CA SER A 88 -13.86 0.20 5.86
C SER A 88 -14.14 1.44 4.99
N GLN A 89 -13.36 2.52 5.18
CA GLN A 89 -13.46 3.73 4.36
C GLN A 89 -13.07 3.48 2.89
N VAL A 90 -12.17 2.53 2.65
CA VAL A 90 -11.67 2.21 1.31
C VAL A 90 -12.43 1.01 0.76
N ALA A 91 -13.14 1.23 -0.34
CA ALA A 91 -13.89 0.24 -1.09
C ALA A 91 -13.54 0.38 -2.58
N ILE A 92 -12.38 -0.15 -2.96
CA ILE A 92 -11.87 -0.06 -4.35
C ILE A 92 -12.80 -0.84 -5.27
N SER A 93 -13.30 -0.15 -6.29
CA SER A 93 -14.10 -0.76 -7.35
C SER A 93 -13.16 -1.44 -8.36
N PHE A 94 -13.03 -2.77 -8.25
CA PHE A 94 -12.31 -3.56 -9.25
C PHE A 94 -13.25 -3.99 -10.36
N ALA A 95 -12.78 -3.91 -11.61
CA ALA A 95 -13.46 -4.58 -12.71
C ALA A 95 -13.38 -6.10 -12.49
N GLU A 96 -14.54 -6.76 -12.51
CA GLU A 96 -14.61 -8.21 -12.44
C GLU A 96 -13.81 -8.84 -13.58
N LYS A 97 -13.07 -9.90 -13.26
CA LYS A 97 -12.29 -10.68 -14.22
C LYS A 97 -12.47 -12.15 -13.93
N THR A 98 -12.56 -12.95 -14.98
CA THR A 98 -12.52 -14.41 -14.87
C THR A 98 -11.17 -14.82 -14.29
N PRO A 99 -11.13 -15.46 -13.11
CA PRO A 99 -9.87 -15.94 -12.55
C PRO A 99 -9.34 -17.13 -13.35
N PRO A 100 -8.04 -17.45 -13.24
CA PRO A 100 -7.52 -18.74 -13.68
C PRO A 100 -8.24 -19.90 -12.99
N GLN A 101 -8.18 -21.10 -13.57
CA GLN A 101 -8.80 -22.30 -13.00
C GLN A 101 -8.36 -22.57 -11.55
N PHE A 102 -7.11 -22.23 -11.21
CA PHE A 102 -6.56 -22.39 -9.87
C PHE A 102 -5.97 -21.09 -9.34
N LEU A 103 -6.26 -20.80 -8.07
CA LEU A 103 -5.62 -19.79 -7.24
C LEU A 103 -5.18 -20.44 -5.93
N TYR A 104 -4.16 -19.87 -5.29
CA TYR A 104 -3.60 -20.40 -4.05
C TYR A 104 -3.71 -19.37 -2.92
N HIS A 105 -4.05 -19.85 -1.73
CA HIS A 105 -4.03 -19.07 -0.49
C HIS A 105 -3.13 -19.77 0.52
N GLY A 106 -2.00 -19.14 0.85
CA GLY A 106 -1.09 -19.65 1.89
C GLY A 106 -1.57 -19.22 3.28
N THR A 107 -1.67 -20.17 4.22
CA THR A 107 -2.08 -19.92 5.61
C THR A 107 -1.23 -20.72 6.60
N ALA A 108 -1.31 -20.39 7.88
CA ALA A 108 -0.67 -21.16 8.94
C ALA A 108 -1.50 -22.39 9.31
N SER A 109 -0.85 -23.53 9.58
CA SER A 109 -1.54 -24.82 9.84
C SER A 109 -2.59 -24.76 10.96
N ARG A 110 -2.39 -23.89 11.95
CA ARG A 110 -3.33 -23.67 13.06
C ARG A 110 -4.70 -23.13 12.63
N PHE A 111 -4.81 -22.55 11.44
CA PHE A 111 -6.07 -22.01 10.91
C PHE A 111 -6.81 -23.03 10.00
N LEU A 112 -6.25 -24.22 9.76
CA LEU A 112 -6.82 -25.18 8.80
C LEU A 112 -8.22 -25.66 9.19
N ASP A 113 -8.44 -25.98 10.46
CA ASP A 113 -9.75 -26.48 10.91
C ASP A 113 -10.81 -25.39 10.81
N GLU A 114 -10.47 -24.14 11.14
CA GLU A 114 -11.39 -23.01 11.01
C GLU A 114 -11.72 -22.72 9.54
N ILE A 115 -10.71 -22.70 8.66
CA ILE A 115 -10.88 -22.48 7.21
C ILE A 115 -11.75 -23.58 6.59
N LYS A 116 -11.54 -24.85 6.94
CA LYS A 116 -12.39 -25.96 6.45
C LYS A 116 -13.85 -25.82 6.88
N ASN A 117 -14.09 -25.25 8.07
CA ASN A 117 -15.43 -25.10 8.61
C ASN A 117 -16.16 -23.84 8.12
N ARG A 118 -15.43 -22.76 7.77
CA ARG A 118 -16.02 -21.43 7.52
C ARG A 118 -15.70 -20.80 6.16
N GLY A 119 -14.76 -21.36 5.40
CA GLY A 119 -14.27 -20.79 4.14
C GLY A 119 -13.14 -19.81 4.35
#